data_AF-A0A6S7BQB2-F1
#
_entry.id   AF-A0A6S7BQB2-F1
#
_cell.length_a   1.000
_cell.length_b   1.000
_cell.length_c   1.000
_cell.angle_alpha   90.00
_cell.angle_beta   90.00
_cell.angle_gamma   90.00
#
_symmetry.space_group_name_H-M   'P 1'
#
loop_
_entity.id
_entity.type
_entity.pdbx_description
1 polymer ?
#
loop_
_entity_poly.entity_id
_entity_poly.type
_entity_poly.pdbx_seq_one_letter_code
_entity_poly.pdbx_strand_id
1 'polypeptide(L)'
;MSTLIVLLPPRDPAVPSQEWQLPELPFVLLDKSGRTQRAGRSALALLPRAASTVLMVAARDLLMMPTTLPPLRGPKLRQALPNIVEDQLIQDPQTCHIAVDPQPLAGGRQLLAIIDRGWFRFICAAFTTAGHRSLRAVPVTRCLPQAGAPDTPAEIAELVNAGEPALAGSASVATSLPGVAPVVAPDVASVVPVVAAVLGAVVQTAPAMLLEGVVDSGVPRVELAIARGVQGEGLAVPAGAVNATLGALAGAASVSLYMLTEVPGNEPGLAATSPARLAAHIHGASPLPFEQLARRALECRFDLCQFEFASQPWRLDRATLRRLRLPVLLAIGALVIAIVGANVQWLMLARQRDAINTQMTELLLNTFPKTTVVLDAPDQLSRQLQQLRVAAGELSPDDFLALADGFARSLAPVPVNGLAALDYHDRRLDVTFKPEVKLDADFAKRLARNGLSGAIDSNTGKWTIRNGQ
;
A
#
# COMPACT_ATOMS: atom_id res chain seq x y z
N MET A 1 4.39 3.21 -1.29
CA MET A 1 3.56 2.95 -0.08
C MET A 1 3.71 4.15 0.84
N SER A 2 2.66 4.62 1.53
CA SER A 2 2.83 5.71 2.51
C SER A 2 3.54 5.22 3.77
N THR A 3 4.38 6.05 4.35
CA THR A 3 5.21 5.69 5.52
C THR A 3 5.09 6.77 6.59
N LEU A 4 4.72 6.37 7.80
CA LEU A 4 4.77 7.23 8.98
C LEU A 4 6.13 7.05 9.65
N ILE A 5 6.81 8.14 9.96
CA ILE A 5 8.09 8.13 10.67
C ILE A 5 7.90 8.92 11.97
N VAL A 6 8.28 8.33 13.09
CA VAL A 6 8.05 8.88 14.44
C VAL A 6 9.35 8.85 15.22
N LEU A 7 9.70 9.95 15.88
CA LEU A 7 10.81 9.97 16.84
C LEU A 7 10.28 9.64 18.23
N LEU A 8 10.82 8.57 18.83
CA LEU A 8 10.48 8.19 20.19
C LEU A 8 11.29 9.03 21.18
N PRO A 9 10.67 9.47 22.29
CA PRO A 9 11.39 10.09 23.38
C PRO A 9 12.25 9.05 24.10
N PRO A 10 13.37 9.47 24.72
CA PRO A 10 14.14 8.60 25.60
C PRO A 10 13.29 8.18 26.81
N ARG A 11 13.48 6.94 27.28
CA ARG A 11 12.86 6.44 28.49
C ARG A 11 13.35 7.24 29.70
N ASP A 12 12.42 7.60 30.58
CA ASP A 12 12.79 8.07 31.91
C ASP A 12 13.04 6.85 32.81
N PRO A 13 14.29 6.58 33.23
CA PRO A 13 14.60 5.42 34.05
C PRO A 13 13.99 5.52 35.45
N ALA A 14 13.61 6.71 35.91
CA ALA A 14 12.98 6.90 37.22
C ALA A 14 11.52 6.45 37.26
N VAL A 15 10.87 6.33 36.10
CA VAL A 15 9.44 5.97 36.01
C VAL A 15 9.27 4.45 35.99
N PRO A 16 8.51 3.86 36.94
CA PRO A 16 8.19 2.43 36.95
C PRO A 16 7.47 2.00 35.68
N SER A 17 7.66 0.74 35.27
CA SER A 17 7.14 0.24 33.99
C SER A 17 5.61 0.24 33.85
N GLN A 18 4.90 0.30 34.97
CA GLN A 18 3.44 0.32 35.03
C GLN A 18 2.86 1.72 34.75
N GLU A 19 3.68 2.76 34.91
CA GLU A 19 3.30 4.17 34.82
C GLU A 19 3.82 4.82 33.53
N TRP A 20 4.43 4.03 32.63
CA TRP A 20 4.93 4.52 31.36
C TRP A 20 3.81 5.15 30.53
N GLN A 21 4.02 6.41 30.16
CA GLN A 21 3.14 7.16 29.27
C GLN A 21 3.96 7.78 28.16
N LEU A 22 3.40 7.79 26.95
CA LEU A 22 4.03 8.44 25.81
C LEU A 22 3.56 9.89 25.73
N PRO A 23 4.49 10.86 25.70
CA PRO A 23 4.15 12.24 25.38
C PRO A 23 3.71 12.35 23.92
N GLU A 24 3.33 13.54 23.49
CA GLU A 24 3.10 13.79 22.07
C GLU A 24 4.38 13.56 21.26
N LEU A 25 4.23 12.80 20.18
CA LEU A 25 5.32 12.29 19.37
C LEU A 25 5.45 13.14 18.10
N PRO A 26 6.65 13.69 17.81
CA PRO A 26 6.89 14.36 16.54
C PRO A 26 6.96 13.31 15.42
N PHE A 27 6.30 13.60 14.32
CA PHE A 27 6.14 12.68 13.20
C PHE A 27 6.21 13.38 11.85
N VAL A 28 6.60 12.60 10.83
CA VAL A 28 6.45 12.93 9.41
C VAL A 28 5.71 11.79 8.72
N LEU A 29 4.67 12.12 7.96
CA LEU A 29 3.95 11.23 7.07
C LEU A 29 4.42 11.48 5.65
N LEU A 30 5.01 10.46 5.05
CA LEU A 30 5.45 10.46 3.66
C LEU A 30 4.43 9.73 2.79
N ASP A 31 4.19 10.27 1.60
CA ASP A 31 3.34 9.64 0.60
C ASP A 31 4.06 8.46 -0.09
N LYS A 32 3.42 7.88 -1.12
CA LYS A 32 4.01 6.79 -1.90
C LYS A 32 5.22 7.19 -2.75
N SER A 33 5.40 8.48 -3.04
CA SER A 33 6.52 9.03 -3.81
C SER A 33 7.68 9.48 -2.92
N GLY A 34 7.52 9.40 -1.60
CA GLY A 34 8.48 9.88 -0.62
C GLY A 34 8.37 11.38 -0.33
N ARG A 35 7.34 12.08 -0.82
CA ARG A 35 7.09 13.49 -0.50
C ARG A 35 6.38 13.62 0.85
N THR A 36 6.70 14.68 1.58
CA THR A 36 6.05 14.98 2.86
C THR A 36 4.60 15.36 2.62
N GLN A 37 3.69 14.53 3.14
CA GLN A 37 2.26 14.78 3.09
C GLN A 37 1.79 15.58 4.31
N ARG A 38 2.34 15.25 5.48
CA ARG A 38 2.01 15.90 6.76
C ARG A 38 3.18 15.76 7.72
N ALA A 39 3.52 16.81 8.44
CA ALA A 39 4.40 16.75 9.61
C ALA A 39 3.68 17.37 10.80
N GLY A 40 3.98 16.91 12.00
CA GLY A 40 3.27 17.39 13.19
C GLY A 40 3.75 16.72 14.46
N ARG A 41 3.15 17.12 15.58
CA ARG A 41 3.29 16.46 16.87
C ARG A 41 1.91 16.02 17.33
N SER A 42 1.79 14.80 17.83
CA SER A 42 0.49 14.29 18.28
C SER A 42 0.63 13.15 19.27
N ALA A 43 -0.36 12.99 20.14
CA ALA A 43 -0.50 11.78 20.94
C ALA A 43 -0.61 10.53 20.06
N LEU A 44 -0.13 9.39 20.56
CA LEU A 44 -0.11 8.11 19.82
C LEU A 44 -1.47 7.75 19.20
N ALA A 45 -2.57 7.97 19.91
CA ALA A 45 -3.91 7.65 19.43
C ALA A 45 -4.38 8.49 18.22
N LEU A 46 -3.74 9.64 17.99
CA LEU A 46 -4.08 10.60 16.95
C LEU A 46 -3.06 10.64 15.80
N LEU A 47 -2.03 9.77 15.83
CA LEU A 47 -1.07 9.66 14.74
C LEU A 47 -1.76 9.21 13.44
N PRO A 48 -1.37 9.76 12.28
CA PRO A 48 -1.98 9.38 11.02
C PRO A 48 -1.65 7.93 10.65
N ARG A 49 -2.60 7.23 10.03
CA ARG A 49 -2.38 5.84 9.60
C ARG A 49 -1.59 5.79 8.29
N ALA A 50 -0.63 4.88 8.23
CA ALA A 50 0.20 4.63 7.06
C ALA A 50 0.34 3.12 6.82
N ALA A 51 0.82 2.73 5.63
CA ALA A 51 1.06 1.33 5.31
C ALA A 51 2.21 0.74 6.14
N SER A 52 3.20 1.57 6.48
CA SER A 52 4.33 1.23 7.36
C SER A 52 4.57 2.36 8.36
N THR A 53 4.96 2.00 9.59
CA THR A 53 5.39 2.93 10.63
C THR A 53 6.82 2.63 11.02
N VAL A 54 7.70 3.63 10.93
CA VAL A 54 9.11 3.59 11.32
C VAL A 54 9.30 4.39 12.59
N LEU A 55 9.82 3.74 13.63
CA LEU A 55 10.11 4.34 14.93
C LEU A 55 11.62 4.59 15.03
N MET A 56 12.02 5.86 15.17
CA MET A 56 13.41 6.20 15.50
C MET A 56 13.57 6.11 17.01
N VAL A 57 14.32 5.12 17.46
CA VAL A 57 14.55 4.85 18.89
C VAL A 57 15.68 5.72 19.40
N ALA A 58 15.44 6.38 20.53
CA ALA A 58 16.40 7.24 21.21
C ALA A 58 17.72 6.52 21.49
N ALA A 59 18.83 7.23 21.30
CA ALA A 59 20.17 6.65 21.47
C ALA A 59 20.43 6.24 22.92
N ARG A 60 19.82 6.94 23.88
CA ARG A 60 19.97 6.69 25.32
C ARG A 60 19.39 5.35 25.79
N ASP A 61 18.42 4.83 25.04
CA ASP A 61 17.75 3.57 25.38
C ASP A 61 18.37 2.36 24.66
N LEU A 62 19.41 2.58 23.86
CA LEU A 62 20.05 1.56 23.04
C LEU A 62 21.54 1.47 23.33
N LEU A 63 21.99 0.27 23.68
CA LEU A 63 23.40 -0.08 23.64
C LEU A 63 23.70 -0.74 22.30
N MET A 64 24.61 -0.16 21.51
CA MET A 64 25.09 -0.76 20.27
C MET A 64 26.54 -1.21 20.37
N MET A 65 26.79 -2.50 20.11
CA MET A 65 28.11 -3.09 20.31
C MET A 65 28.44 -4.17 19.28
N PRO A 66 29.67 -4.21 18.75
CA PRO A 66 30.10 -5.29 17.86
C PRO A 66 30.48 -6.54 18.66
N THR A 67 30.03 -7.70 18.22
CA THR A 67 30.43 -8.99 18.81
C THR A 67 30.58 -10.08 17.75
N THR A 68 31.32 -11.13 18.06
CA THR A 68 31.39 -12.33 17.22
C THR A 68 30.22 -13.24 17.53
N LEU A 69 29.37 -13.53 16.55
CA LEU A 69 28.25 -14.45 16.73
C LEU A 69 28.63 -15.88 16.31
N PRO A 70 28.18 -16.90 17.06
CA PRO A 70 28.28 -18.28 16.60
C PRO A 70 27.44 -18.49 15.34
N PRO A 71 27.71 -19.53 14.53
CA PRO A 71 26.99 -19.81 13.28
C PRO A 71 25.59 -20.41 13.53
N LEU A 72 24.79 -19.75 14.37
CA LEU A 72 23.41 -20.09 14.71
C LEU A 72 22.44 -19.18 13.96
N ARG A 73 21.21 -19.65 13.74
CA ARG A 73 20.15 -18.87 13.07
C ARG A 73 18.82 -18.97 13.81
N GLY A 74 17.99 -17.94 13.63
CA GLY A 74 16.60 -17.93 14.08
C GLY A 74 16.47 -18.13 15.60
N PRO A 75 15.57 -19.02 16.08
CA PRO A 75 15.30 -19.20 17.51
C PRO A 75 16.53 -19.60 18.34
N LYS A 76 17.44 -20.42 17.77
CA LYS A 76 18.66 -20.84 18.47
C LYS A 76 19.63 -19.68 18.69
N LEU A 77 19.73 -18.78 17.70
CA LEU A 77 20.52 -17.56 17.85
C LEU A 77 19.91 -16.68 18.95
N ARG A 78 18.59 -16.46 18.92
CA ARG A 78 17.89 -15.69 19.95
C ARG A 78 18.15 -16.19 21.37
N GLN A 79 18.15 -17.51 21.56
CA GLN A 79 18.42 -18.14 22.87
C GLN A 79 19.88 -17.96 23.33
N ALA A 80 20.82 -17.88 22.40
CA ALA A 80 22.24 -17.71 22.71
C ALA A 80 22.65 -16.25 22.95
N LEU A 81 21.93 -15.29 22.35
CA LEU A 81 22.28 -13.86 22.43
C LEU A 81 22.45 -13.33 23.86
N PRO A 82 21.56 -13.62 24.84
CA PRO A 82 21.73 -13.16 26.21
C PRO A 82 23.08 -13.54 26.82
N ASN A 83 23.51 -14.79 26.63
CA ASN A 83 24.77 -15.29 27.18
C ASN A 83 26.00 -14.67 26.47
N ILE A 84 25.86 -14.24 25.21
CA ILE A 84 26.94 -13.60 24.44
C ILE A 84 27.22 -12.18 24.94
N VAL A 85 26.20 -11.48 25.44
CA VAL A 85 26.29 -10.08 25.87
C VAL A 85 26.32 -9.91 27.39
N GLU A 86 26.20 -11.01 28.15
CA GLU A 86 26.11 -11.01 29.61
C GLU A 86 27.19 -10.17 30.29
N ASP A 87 28.46 -10.37 29.91
CA ASP A 87 29.61 -9.65 30.51
C ASP A 87 29.63 -8.14 30.21
N GLN A 88 28.82 -7.68 29.27
CA GLN A 88 28.81 -6.29 28.78
C GLN A 88 27.58 -5.52 29.25
N LEU A 89 26.66 -6.18 29.95
CA LEU A 89 25.43 -5.58 30.42
C LEU A 89 25.44 -5.40 31.94
N ILE A 90 25.02 -4.21 32.37
CA ILE A 90 24.82 -3.88 33.79
C ILE A 90 23.54 -4.55 34.33
N GLN A 91 22.54 -4.71 33.46
CA GLN A 91 21.25 -5.33 33.78
C GLN A 91 21.19 -6.77 33.30
N ASP A 92 20.23 -7.54 33.83
CA ASP A 92 20.02 -8.94 33.42
C ASP A 92 19.84 -9.05 31.88
N PRO A 93 20.68 -9.82 31.17
CA PRO A 93 20.57 -9.98 29.73
C PRO A 93 19.22 -10.61 29.31
N GLN A 94 18.53 -11.34 30.19
CA GLN A 94 17.22 -11.94 29.92
C GLN A 94 16.07 -10.92 29.92
N THR A 95 16.27 -9.75 30.53
CA THR A 95 15.31 -8.63 30.48
C THR A 95 15.53 -7.74 29.27
N CYS A 96 16.54 -8.03 28.45
CA CYS A 96 16.88 -7.29 27.24
C CYS A 96 16.30 -7.94 25.98
N HIS A 97 15.95 -7.10 25.01
CA HIS A 97 15.77 -7.52 23.62
C HIS A 97 17.04 -7.18 22.85
N ILE A 98 17.53 -8.15 22.07
CA ILE A 98 18.81 -8.06 21.36
C ILE A 98 18.52 -8.26 19.87
N ALA A 99 18.69 -7.19 19.09
CA ALA A 99 18.56 -7.19 17.64
C ALA A 99 19.95 -7.29 16.99
N VAL A 100 20.02 -7.99 15.85
CA VAL A 100 21.27 -8.21 15.11
C VAL A 100 21.24 -7.41 13.82
N ASP A 101 22.26 -6.60 13.54
CA ASP A 101 22.37 -5.89 12.26
C ASP A 101 22.49 -6.94 11.12
N PRO A 102 21.67 -6.87 10.06
CA PRO A 102 21.82 -7.77 8.93
C PRO A 102 23.17 -7.63 8.20
N GLN A 103 23.88 -6.51 8.37
CA GLN A 103 25.16 -6.26 7.71
C GLN A 103 26.34 -6.65 8.62
N PRO A 104 27.17 -7.64 8.23
CA PRO A 104 28.37 -7.99 8.99
C PRO A 104 29.39 -6.84 8.98
N LEU A 105 30.09 -6.71 10.11
CA LEU A 105 31.26 -5.84 10.24
C LEU A 105 32.52 -6.55 9.74
N ALA A 106 33.58 -5.77 9.53
CA ALA A 106 34.91 -6.30 9.25
C ALA A 106 35.36 -7.31 10.33
N GLY A 107 36.11 -8.33 9.92
CA GLY A 107 36.61 -9.37 10.83
C GLY A 107 35.54 -10.36 11.31
N GLY A 108 34.42 -10.51 10.60
CA GLY A 108 33.38 -11.51 10.92
C GLY A 108 32.53 -11.17 12.15
N ARG A 109 32.62 -9.93 12.64
CA ARG A 109 31.80 -9.42 13.74
C ARG A 109 30.42 -9.01 13.23
N GLN A 110 29.46 -8.94 14.13
CA GLN A 110 28.10 -8.47 13.91
C GLN A 110 27.78 -7.37 14.91
N LEU A 111 27.09 -6.32 14.46
CA LEU A 111 26.65 -5.26 15.36
C LEU A 111 25.34 -5.69 16.02
N LEU A 112 25.29 -5.59 17.34
CA LEU A 112 24.08 -5.81 18.12
C LEU A 112 23.51 -4.48 18.59
N ALA A 113 22.19 -4.44 18.74
CA ALA A 113 21.47 -3.36 19.40
C ALA A 113 20.63 -3.97 20.54
N ILE A 114 20.84 -3.46 21.74
CA ILE A 114 20.30 -4.01 22.97
C ILE A 114 19.41 -2.96 23.61
N ILE A 115 18.17 -3.32 23.91
CA ILE A 115 17.14 -2.45 24.50
C ILE A 115 16.42 -3.19 25.63
N ASP A 116 15.89 -2.46 26.61
CA ASP A 116 14.99 -3.03 27.62
C ASP A 116 13.77 -3.69 26.93
N ARG A 117 13.56 -4.98 27.17
CA ARG A 117 12.49 -5.77 26.53
C ARG A 117 11.11 -5.33 27.00
N GLY A 118 10.98 -4.92 28.26
CA GLY A 118 9.71 -4.47 28.83
C GLY A 118 9.24 -3.19 28.14
N TRP A 119 10.12 -2.21 28.04
CA TRP A 119 9.92 -0.92 27.38
C TRP A 119 9.62 -1.11 25.91
N PHE A 120 10.46 -1.86 25.19
CA PHE A 120 10.24 -2.07 23.77
C PHE A 120 8.92 -2.79 23.49
N ARG A 121 8.53 -3.76 24.33
CA ARG A 121 7.22 -4.40 24.26
C ARG A 121 6.08 -3.43 24.52
N PHE A 122 6.20 -2.54 25.51
CA PHE A 122 5.22 -1.48 25.77
C PHE A 122 5.04 -0.60 24.52
N ILE A 123 6.13 -0.12 23.91
CA ILE A 123 6.09 0.69 22.69
C ILE A 123 5.39 -0.07 21.55
N CYS A 124 5.88 -1.27 21.20
CA CYS A 124 5.31 -2.04 20.10
C CYS A 124 3.82 -2.36 20.33
N ALA A 125 3.43 -2.72 21.56
CA ALA A 125 2.06 -3.01 21.91
C ALA A 125 1.16 -1.76 21.81
N ALA A 126 1.64 -0.61 22.29
CA ALA A 126 0.91 0.65 22.23
C ALA A 126 0.64 1.05 20.77
N PHE A 127 1.66 1.01 19.90
CA PHE A 127 1.51 1.31 18.49
C PHE A 127 0.61 0.30 17.76
N THR A 128 0.73 -0.99 18.07
CA THR A 128 -0.13 -2.03 17.50
C THR A 128 -1.59 -1.81 17.90
N THR A 129 -1.85 -1.46 19.16
CA THR A 129 -3.19 -1.15 19.69
C THR A 129 -3.78 0.10 19.04
N ALA A 130 -2.96 1.11 18.76
CA ALA A 130 -3.38 2.30 17.99
C ALA A 130 -3.65 2.01 16.50
N GLY A 131 -3.35 0.80 16.02
CA GLY A 131 -3.66 0.33 14.66
C GLY A 131 -2.46 0.35 13.69
N HIS A 132 -1.25 0.61 14.17
CA HIS A 132 -0.04 0.53 13.36
C HIS A 132 0.47 -0.91 13.30
N ARG A 133 0.15 -1.64 12.22
CA ARG A 133 0.40 -3.09 12.11
C ARG A 133 1.76 -3.47 11.53
N SER A 134 2.35 -2.59 10.72
CA SER A 134 3.65 -2.81 10.10
C SER A 134 4.69 -1.92 10.76
N LEU A 135 5.15 -2.34 11.93
CA LEU A 135 6.16 -1.63 12.70
C LEU A 135 7.57 -2.00 12.26
N ARG A 136 8.40 -0.98 12.22
CA ARG A 136 9.84 -1.03 12.07
C ARG A 136 10.45 -0.10 13.11
N ALA A 137 11.55 -0.47 13.73
CA ALA A 137 12.23 0.39 14.69
C ALA A 137 13.71 0.48 14.33
N VAL A 138 14.26 1.69 14.27
CA VAL A 138 15.66 1.92 13.86
C VAL A 138 16.38 2.76 14.93
N PRO A 139 17.68 2.52 15.19
CA PRO A 139 18.46 3.38 16.07
C PRO A 139 18.59 4.79 15.46
N VAL A 140 18.30 5.83 16.24
CA VAL A 140 18.42 7.23 15.75
C VAL A 140 19.86 7.58 15.34
N THR A 141 20.87 6.98 15.98
CA THR A 141 22.29 7.13 15.63
C THR A 141 22.61 6.65 14.21
N ARG A 142 21.83 5.70 13.67
CA ARG A 142 21.96 5.21 12.28
C ARG A 142 21.25 6.10 11.26
N CYS A 143 20.51 7.11 11.74
CA CYS A 143 19.84 8.12 10.92
C CYS A 143 20.64 9.43 10.82
N LEU A 144 21.77 9.54 11.54
CA LEU A 144 22.63 10.73 11.52
C LEU A 144 23.37 10.86 10.17
N PRO A 145 23.77 12.10 9.80
CA PRO A 145 24.65 12.33 8.66
C PRO A 145 25.93 11.46 8.71
N GLN A 146 26.43 11.03 7.55
CA GLN A 146 27.71 10.33 7.48
C GLN A 146 28.85 11.34 7.43
N ALA A 147 29.92 11.10 8.20
CA ALA A 147 31.10 11.94 8.19
C ALA A 147 31.75 11.96 6.79
N GLY A 148 31.85 13.15 6.18
CA GLY A 148 32.53 13.36 4.90
C GLY A 148 31.65 13.37 3.65
N ALA A 149 30.33 13.18 3.75
CA ALA A 149 29.42 13.44 2.63
C ALA A 149 28.98 14.93 2.67
N PRO A 150 29.24 15.75 1.64
CA PRO A 150 28.65 17.08 1.58
C PRO A 150 27.12 16.94 1.48
N ASP A 151 26.41 17.52 2.44
CA ASP A 151 24.95 17.69 2.38
C ASP A 151 24.65 18.71 1.28
N THR A 152 24.45 18.25 0.03
CA THR A 152 23.76 19.07 -0.98
C THR A 152 22.26 18.94 -0.74
N PRO A 153 21.54 20.03 -0.41
CA PRO A 153 20.08 20.04 -0.47
C PRO A 153 19.66 19.69 -1.91
N ALA A 154 18.78 18.70 -2.05
CA ALA A 154 18.31 18.20 -3.35
C ALA A 154 17.28 19.12 -4.03
N GLU A 155 17.36 20.43 -3.85
CA GLU A 155 16.54 21.40 -4.57
C GLU A 155 17.45 22.49 -5.15
N ILE A 156 17.21 22.84 -6.42
CA ILE A 156 18.06 23.63 -7.34
C ILE A 156 19.16 22.82 -8.05
N ALA A 157 18.77 21.72 -8.69
CA ALA A 157 19.52 21.13 -9.82
C ALA A 157 18.70 21.23 -11.10
N GLU A 158 18.13 22.41 -11.38
CA GLU A 158 17.48 22.69 -12.66
C GLU A 158 17.47 24.21 -12.91
N LEU A 159 18.64 24.83 -13.11
CA LEU A 159 18.80 26.12 -13.83
C LEU A 159 20.26 26.63 -13.88
N VAL A 160 21.25 25.80 -14.23
CA VAL A 160 22.48 26.34 -14.86
C VAL A 160 23.01 25.32 -15.85
N ASN A 161 22.37 25.25 -17.02
CA ASN A 161 22.95 24.62 -18.19
C ASN A 161 22.82 25.59 -19.37
N ALA A 162 23.67 26.63 -19.36
CA ALA A 162 23.99 27.44 -20.53
C ALA A 162 25.15 28.40 -20.20
N GLY A 163 26.24 28.34 -20.99
CA GLY A 163 27.13 29.51 -21.19
C GLY A 163 28.61 29.35 -20.85
N GLU A 164 29.33 28.64 -21.75
CA GLU A 164 30.70 28.89 -22.27
C GLU A 164 31.96 29.14 -21.38
N PRO A 165 33.16 28.78 -21.90
CA PRO A 165 34.39 28.62 -21.14
C PRO A 165 35.28 29.88 -21.15
N ALA A 166 36.05 30.12 -20.09
CA ALA A 166 37.10 31.13 -20.08
C ALA A 166 38.36 30.69 -19.30
N LEU A 167 39.48 31.19 -19.80
CA LEU A 167 40.87 30.79 -19.67
C LEU A 167 41.54 30.92 -18.28
N ALA A 168 42.44 29.95 -18.04
CA ALA A 168 43.86 30.08 -17.65
C ALA A 168 44.35 30.83 -16.39
N GLY A 169 45.26 30.14 -15.68
CA GLY A 169 46.39 30.68 -14.90
C GLY A 169 46.12 30.83 -13.39
N SER A 170 46.96 30.44 -12.43
CA SER A 170 48.34 29.96 -12.45
C SER A 170 48.68 29.29 -11.10
N ALA A 171 49.18 28.05 -11.16
CA ALA A 171 50.41 27.58 -10.53
C ALA A 171 50.81 28.02 -9.10
N SER A 172 51.02 27.02 -8.23
CA SER A 172 52.36 26.81 -7.64
C SER A 172 52.59 25.33 -7.35
N VAL A 173 53.76 24.89 -7.83
CA VAL A 173 54.29 23.53 -7.86
C VAL A 173 55.05 23.27 -6.57
N ALA A 174 54.88 22.07 -6.00
CA ALA A 174 55.90 21.45 -5.16
C ALA A 174 56.20 20.05 -5.70
N THR A 175 57.41 19.95 -6.24
CA THR A 175 58.02 18.80 -6.90
C THR A 175 58.34 17.69 -5.89
N SER A 176 58.01 16.44 -6.19
CA SER A 176 58.70 15.28 -5.63
C SER A 176 59.01 14.26 -6.72
N LEU A 177 60.27 13.82 -6.75
CA LEU A 177 60.87 12.92 -7.74
C LEU A 177 60.29 11.49 -7.68
N PRO A 178 60.29 10.74 -8.80
CA PRO A 178 59.84 9.35 -8.85
C PRO A 178 60.97 8.39 -8.43
N GLY A 179 60.68 7.41 -7.56
CA GLY A 179 61.58 6.26 -7.39
C GLY A 179 61.87 5.74 -5.98
N VAL A 180 61.04 6.04 -4.96
CA VAL A 180 61.11 5.31 -3.68
C VAL A 180 59.72 4.75 -3.39
N ALA A 181 59.59 3.43 -3.45
CA ALA A 181 58.41 2.73 -2.97
C ALA A 181 58.20 3.10 -1.49
N PRO A 182 57.03 3.60 -1.08
CA PRO A 182 56.80 3.88 0.32
C PRO A 182 56.80 2.54 1.05
N VAL A 183 57.78 2.38 1.95
CA VAL A 183 57.71 1.40 3.02
C VAL A 183 56.44 1.71 3.78
N VAL A 184 55.44 0.81 3.67
CA VAL A 184 54.22 0.87 4.46
C VAL A 184 54.63 0.70 5.91
N ALA A 185 54.66 1.81 6.63
CA ALA A 185 54.75 1.81 8.09
C ALA A 185 53.54 1.05 8.65
N PRO A 186 53.72 0.27 9.74
CA PRO A 186 52.63 -0.50 10.30
C PRO A 186 51.59 0.44 10.94
N ASP A 187 50.34 0.26 10.53
CA ASP A 187 49.10 0.51 11.28
C ASP A 187 49.01 1.86 12.03
N VAL A 188 48.90 2.96 11.29
CA VAL A 188 48.25 4.15 11.84
C VAL A 188 46.78 3.81 11.99
N ALA A 189 46.36 3.51 13.22
CA ALA A 189 44.96 3.21 13.55
C ALA A 189 44.05 4.25 12.86
N SER A 190 43.24 3.79 11.90
CA SER A 190 42.26 4.62 11.20
C SER A 190 41.33 5.26 12.21
N VAL A 191 41.55 6.55 12.51
CA VAL A 191 40.73 7.28 13.46
C VAL A 191 39.33 7.45 12.88
N VAL A 192 38.35 6.76 13.47
CA VAL A 192 36.97 6.80 13.00
C VAL A 192 36.35 8.15 13.38
N PRO A 193 35.83 8.94 12.41
CA PRO A 193 35.23 10.23 12.71
C PRO A 193 33.98 10.07 13.59
N VAL A 194 33.74 11.05 14.45
CA VAL A 194 32.60 11.08 15.37
C VAL A 194 31.54 12.02 14.81
N VAL A 195 30.31 11.52 14.65
CA VAL A 195 29.15 12.35 14.34
C VAL A 195 28.27 12.43 15.57
N ALA A 196 28.01 13.62 16.07
CA ALA A 196 27.17 13.84 17.22
C ALA A 196 25.96 14.71 16.84
N ALA A 197 24.81 14.43 17.43
CA ALA A 197 23.61 15.21 17.25
C ALA A 197 22.90 15.48 18.57
N VAL A 198 22.55 16.74 18.79
CA VAL A 198 21.69 17.17 19.90
C VAL A 198 20.23 17.05 19.46
N LEU A 199 19.50 16.10 20.04
CA LEU A 199 18.13 15.75 19.61
C LEU A 199 17.03 16.55 20.32
N GLY A 200 17.34 17.14 21.47
CA GLY A 200 16.39 17.95 22.24
C GLY A 200 16.78 18.10 23.71
N ALA A 201 15.95 18.81 24.48
CA ALA A 201 16.08 18.86 25.93
C ALA A 201 15.60 17.56 26.58
N VAL A 202 16.28 17.15 27.65
CA VAL A 202 15.82 16.06 28.50
C VAL A 202 14.74 16.60 29.44
N VAL A 203 13.54 16.04 29.33
CA VAL A 203 12.47 16.31 30.30
C VAL A 203 12.69 15.37 31.49
N GLN A 204 13.11 15.91 32.63
CA GLN A 204 13.13 15.15 33.89
C GLN A 204 11.72 15.11 34.46
N THR A 205 11.14 13.92 34.61
CA THR A 205 9.80 13.77 35.22
C THR A 205 9.86 13.61 36.73
N ALA A 206 11.03 13.29 37.30
CA ALA A 206 11.30 13.30 38.74
C ALA A 206 12.69 13.89 39.05
N PRO A 207 12.82 14.74 40.09
CA PRO A 207 14.13 15.23 40.53
C PRO A 207 14.95 14.05 41.08
N ALA A 208 16.19 13.90 40.63
CA ALA A 208 17.11 12.92 41.19
C ALA A 208 17.43 13.30 42.65
N MET A 209 16.81 12.63 43.61
CA MET A 209 17.15 12.72 45.02
C MET A 209 18.41 11.88 45.26
N LEU A 210 19.58 12.51 45.24
CA LEU A 210 20.77 11.93 45.87
C LEU A 210 20.68 12.15 47.38
N LEU A 211 21.29 11.24 48.16
CA LEU A 211 21.23 11.22 49.63
C LEU A 211 21.69 12.52 50.35
N GLU A 212 22.18 13.52 49.60
CA GLU A 212 22.62 14.83 50.11
C GLU A 212 21.96 16.03 49.39
N GLY A 213 20.68 15.91 49.00
CA GLY A 213 19.85 17.04 48.56
C GLY A 213 19.58 17.11 47.06
N VAL A 214 18.63 17.97 46.69
CA VAL A 214 18.21 18.20 45.30
C VAL A 214 19.31 18.98 44.59
N VAL A 215 20.07 18.30 43.72
CA VAL A 215 21.02 18.96 42.82
C VAL A 215 20.25 19.50 41.61
N ASP A 216 19.43 20.54 41.82
CA ASP A 216 18.91 21.32 40.69
C ASP A 216 20.00 22.28 40.22
N SER A 217 20.82 21.80 39.28
CA SER A 217 21.89 22.63 38.72
C SER A 217 21.35 23.82 37.90
N GLY A 218 20.04 23.92 37.63
CA GLY A 218 19.44 24.98 36.80
C GLY A 218 19.87 24.98 35.33
N VAL A 219 20.88 24.17 34.96
CA VAL A 219 21.39 24.05 33.59
C VAL A 219 20.55 23.04 32.82
N PRO A 220 19.94 23.43 31.69
CA PRO A 220 19.15 22.51 30.89
C PRO A 220 20.03 21.35 30.38
N ARG A 221 19.56 20.12 30.55
CA ARG A 221 20.22 18.94 29.99
C ARG A 221 19.68 18.65 28.59
N VAL A 222 20.55 18.17 27.71
CA VAL A 222 20.22 17.79 26.34
C VAL A 222 20.49 16.32 26.09
N GLU A 223 19.70 15.73 25.21
CA GLU A 223 19.95 14.41 24.66
C GLU A 223 20.98 14.51 23.54
N LEU A 224 22.08 13.78 23.73
CA LEU A 224 23.19 13.71 22.79
C LEU A 224 23.27 12.29 22.22
N ALA A 225 23.09 12.16 20.92
CA ALA A 225 23.33 10.94 20.17
C ALA A 225 24.71 11.01 19.49
N ILE A 226 25.55 10.01 19.69
CA ILE A 226 26.91 9.96 19.16
C ILE A 226 27.04 8.71 18.31
N ALA A 227 27.49 8.87 17.06
CA ALA A 227 27.81 7.79 16.15
C ALA A 227 29.31 7.76 15.87
N ARG A 228 29.93 6.58 16.05
CA ARG A 228 31.32 6.30 15.69
C ARG A 228 31.33 5.20 14.63
N GLY A 229 31.30 5.61 13.36
CA GLY A 229 31.06 4.69 12.24
C GLY A 229 29.68 4.05 12.35
N VAL A 230 29.63 2.74 12.61
CA VAL A 230 28.37 1.98 12.75
C VAL A 230 27.90 1.86 14.20
N GLN A 231 28.74 2.18 15.18
CA GLN A 231 28.40 2.15 16.59
C GLN A 231 27.65 3.43 16.98
N GLY A 232 26.80 3.32 18.00
CA GLY A 232 26.01 4.42 18.50
C GLY A 232 25.94 4.42 20.02
N GLU A 233 26.09 5.61 20.60
CA GLU A 233 26.01 5.88 22.04
C GLU A 233 25.00 7.02 22.26
N GLY A 234 24.30 6.98 23.40
CA GLY A 234 23.37 8.05 23.80
C GLY A 234 23.62 8.51 25.22
N LEU A 235 23.65 9.82 25.43
CA LEU A 235 23.99 10.44 26.72
C LEU A 235 23.04 11.61 27.01
N ALA A 236 22.84 11.90 28.30
CA ALA A 236 22.19 13.12 28.77
C ALA A 236 23.23 14.03 29.42
N VAL A 237 23.54 15.16 28.79
CA VAL A 237 24.64 16.05 29.17
C VAL A 237 24.09 17.45 29.42
N PRO A 238 24.60 18.22 30.41
CA PRO A 238 24.28 19.65 30.52
C PRO A 238 24.60 20.39 29.21
N ALA A 239 23.73 21.31 28.78
CA ALA A 239 23.85 21.98 27.48
C ALA A 239 25.21 22.66 27.28
N GLY A 240 25.72 23.36 28.31
CA GLY A 240 27.03 24.01 28.27
C GLY A 240 28.24 23.06 28.32
N ALA A 241 28.04 21.79 28.64
CA ALA A 241 29.11 20.78 28.72
C ALA A 241 29.21 19.90 27.46
N VAL A 242 28.35 20.12 26.44
CA VAL A 242 28.29 19.29 25.22
C VAL A 242 29.65 19.30 24.49
N ASN A 243 30.20 20.47 24.21
CA ASN A 243 31.48 20.58 23.49
C ASN A 243 32.65 19.96 24.26
N ALA A 244 32.73 20.17 25.58
CA ALA A 244 33.77 19.57 26.42
C ALA A 244 33.65 18.03 26.48
N THR A 245 32.42 17.52 26.62
CA THR A 245 32.16 16.07 26.63
C THR A 245 32.52 15.43 25.29
N LEU A 246 32.17 16.06 24.16
CA LEU A 246 32.55 15.57 22.85
C LEU A 246 34.06 15.60 22.62
N GLY A 247 34.75 16.66 23.07
CA GLY A 247 36.21 16.74 23.02
C GLY A 247 36.88 15.60 23.80
N ALA A 248 36.37 15.30 25.00
CA ALA A 248 36.87 14.19 25.81
C ALA A 248 36.59 12.82 25.19
N LEU A 249 35.39 12.61 24.61
CA LEU A 249 34.99 11.33 24.03
C LEU A 249 35.63 11.05 22.67
N ALA A 250 35.85 12.07 21.85
CA ALA A 250 36.40 11.93 20.51
C ALA A 250 37.93 11.73 20.50
N GLY A 251 38.63 12.22 21.53
CA GLY A 251 40.10 12.16 21.58
C GLY A 251 40.71 12.89 20.38
N ALA A 252 41.43 12.16 19.52
CA ALA A 252 42.03 12.70 18.29
C ALA A 252 41.08 12.69 17.06
N ALA A 253 39.86 12.14 17.19
CA ALA A 253 38.92 12.05 16.07
C ALA A 253 38.27 13.39 15.75
N SER A 254 38.04 13.64 14.46
CA SER A 254 37.24 14.78 14.02
C SER A 254 35.79 14.62 14.46
N VAL A 255 35.19 15.69 14.99
CA VAL A 255 33.79 15.72 15.45
C VAL A 255 32.95 16.58 14.50
N SER A 256 31.91 15.98 13.93
CA SER A 256 30.83 16.71 13.25
C SER A 256 29.64 16.80 14.19
N LEU A 257 29.33 18.02 14.66
CA LEU A 257 28.23 18.26 15.59
C LEU A 257 27.02 18.81 14.85
N TYR A 258 25.87 18.23 15.10
CA TYR A 258 24.58 18.64 14.56
C TYR A 258 23.60 18.99 15.68
N MET A 259 22.63 19.85 15.37
CA MET A 259 21.50 20.15 16.23
C MET A 259 20.20 19.88 15.47
N LEU A 260 19.30 19.09 16.05
CA LEU A 260 18.01 18.81 15.44
C LEU A 260 17.16 20.08 15.40
N THR A 261 16.79 20.51 14.20
CA THR A 261 15.97 21.70 13.94
C THR A 261 14.63 21.31 13.34
N GLU A 262 13.68 22.25 13.30
CA GLU A 262 12.38 22.07 12.64
C GLU A 262 11.58 20.86 13.17
N VAL A 263 11.79 20.49 14.43
CA VAL A 263 10.98 19.46 15.09
C VAL A 263 9.55 19.98 15.21
N PRO A 264 8.55 19.30 14.61
CA PRO A 264 7.18 19.77 14.66
C PRO A 264 6.68 19.95 16.10
N GLY A 265 5.93 21.03 16.33
CA GLY A 265 5.39 21.36 17.66
C GLY A 265 6.37 22.00 18.63
N ASN A 266 7.63 22.22 18.26
CA ASN A 266 8.53 23.11 19.00
C ASN A 266 8.33 24.55 18.51
N GLU A 267 7.32 25.24 19.04
CA GLU A 267 7.18 26.67 18.80
C GLU A 267 8.36 27.44 19.42
N PRO A 268 8.79 28.57 18.82
CA PRO A 268 9.84 29.41 19.37
C PRO A 268 9.37 30.06 20.68
N GLY A 269 9.59 29.35 21.79
CA GLY A 269 9.29 29.82 23.14
C GLY A 269 10.51 30.40 23.85
N LEU A 270 10.25 31.22 24.86
CA LEU A 270 11.27 31.75 25.78
C LEU A 270 11.72 30.74 26.86
N ALA A 271 11.21 29.50 26.83
CA ALA A 271 11.57 28.47 27.79
C ALA A 271 13.07 28.16 27.77
N ALA A 272 13.65 27.84 28.93
CA ALA A 272 15.07 27.45 29.06
C ALA A 272 15.45 26.24 28.20
N THR A 273 14.48 25.39 27.89
CA THR A 273 14.60 24.18 27.06
C THR A 273 14.31 24.43 25.58
N SER A 274 14.07 25.68 25.16
CA SER A 274 13.78 25.97 23.76
C SER A 274 15.01 25.74 22.88
N PRO A 275 14.83 25.29 21.62
CA PRO A 275 15.96 25.00 20.73
C PRO A 275 16.90 26.20 20.57
N ALA A 276 16.36 27.42 20.51
CA ALA A 276 17.13 28.66 20.41
C ALA A 276 18.02 28.91 21.65
N ARG A 277 17.51 28.65 22.86
CA ARG A 277 18.32 28.80 24.09
C ARG A 277 19.36 27.70 24.24
N LEU A 278 19.05 26.48 23.82
CA LEU A 278 20.02 25.38 23.79
C LEU A 278 21.15 25.68 22.78
N ALA A 279 20.80 26.20 21.60
CA ALA A 279 21.77 26.61 20.58
C ALA A 279 22.78 27.65 21.09
N ALA A 280 22.37 28.55 21.99
CA ALA A 280 23.29 29.52 22.58
C ALA A 280 24.42 28.88 23.41
N HIS A 281 24.20 27.69 23.98
CA HIS A 281 25.17 26.97 24.81
C HIS A 281 26.04 26.00 24.00
N ILE A 282 25.68 25.71 22.75
CA ILE A 282 26.29 24.65 21.94
C ILE A 282 26.94 25.29 20.72
N HIS A 283 28.27 25.25 20.67
CA HIS A 283 29.03 25.93 19.62
C HIS A 283 29.41 24.97 18.48
N GLY A 284 29.38 25.46 17.24
CA GLY A 284 29.82 24.70 16.06
C GLY A 284 28.86 23.59 15.60
N ALA A 285 27.60 23.61 16.07
CA ALA A 285 26.58 22.67 15.62
C ALA A 285 25.93 23.11 14.30
N SER A 286 25.94 22.24 13.29
CA SER A 286 25.20 22.44 12.05
C SER A 286 23.72 22.07 12.22
N PRO A 287 22.77 22.79 11.59
CA PRO A 287 21.36 22.42 11.67
C PRO A 287 21.11 21.08 10.97
N LEU A 288 20.29 20.24 11.58
CA LEU A 288 19.80 18.99 11.01
C LEU A 288 18.27 19.03 11.03
N PRO A 289 17.60 19.34 9.90
CA PRO A 289 16.15 19.34 9.83
C PRO A 289 15.56 17.98 10.22
N PHE A 290 14.48 18.00 11.01
CA PHE A 290 13.80 16.78 11.44
C PHE A 290 13.39 15.88 10.26
N GLU A 291 12.96 16.48 9.16
CA GLU A 291 12.62 15.73 7.95
C GLU A 291 13.83 15.01 7.34
N GLN A 292 15.02 15.63 7.36
CA GLN A 292 16.25 15.00 6.85
C GLN A 292 16.63 13.79 7.71
N LEU A 293 16.53 13.90 9.04
CA LEU A 293 16.72 12.78 9.96
C LEU A 293 15.70 11.66 9.69
N ALA A 294 14.42 12.03 9.56
CA ALA A 294 13.35 11.08 9.29
C ALA A 294 13.54 10.34 7.96
N ARG A 295 13.97 11.02 6.89
CA ARG A 295 14.25 10.39 5.59
C ARG A 295 15.37 9.35 5.69
N ARG A 296 16.46 9.65 6.41
CA ARG A 296 17.56 8.70 6.66
C ARG A 296 17.12 7.46 7.44
N ALA A 297 16.05 7.55 8.25
CA ALA A 297 15.47 6.37 8.92
C ALA A 297 14.93 5.32 7.92
N LEU A 298 14.54 5.73 6.72
CA LEU A 298 14.13 4.80 5.65
C LEU A 298 15.31 4.05 5.05
N GLU A 299 16.47 4.71 4.96
CA GLU A 299 17.70 4.16 4.39
C GLU A 299 18.39 3.19 5.34
N CYS A 300 18.26 3.42 6.66
CA CYS A 300 18.77 2.51 7.67
C CYS A 300 18.21 1.12 7.45
N ARG A 301 19.05 0.08 7.40
CA ARG A 301 18.63 -1.34 7.25
C ARG A 301 18.49 -2.07 8.58
N PHE A 302 19.05 -1.51 9.65
CA PHE A 302 19.06 -2.13 10.97
C PHE A 302 17.70 -1.94 11.67
N ASP A 303 16.82 -2.92 11.48
CA ASP A 303 15.52 -2.98 12.14
C ASP A 303 15.61 -3.73 13.48
N LEU A 304 15.12 -3.12 14.55
CA LEU A 304 15.06 -3.68 15.90
C LEU A 304 13.84 -4.59 16.10
N CYS A 305 12.81 -4.47 15.26
CA CYS A 305 11.64 -5.34 15.26
C CYS A 305 12.00 -6.75 14.74
N GLN A 306 12.74 -7.52 15.54
CA GLN A 306 13.19 -8.87 15.25
C GLN A 306 12.61 -9.88 16.23
N PHE A 307 12.70 -11.17 15.88
CA PHE A 307 12.28 -12.29 16.72
C PHE A 307 10.83 -12.17 17.21
N GLU A 308 10.60 -11.88 18.49
CA GLU A 308 9.25 -11.72 19.06
C GLU A 308 8.56 -10.43 18.65
N PHE A 309 9.31 -9.40 18.26
CA PHE A 309 8.78 -8.11 17.81
C PHE A 309 8.75 -8.00 16.28
N ALA A 310 9.09 -9.07 15.57
CA ALA A 310 9.02 -9.09 14.12
C ALA A 310 7.57 -8.84 13.66
N SER A 311 7.37 -7.76 12.91
CA SER A 311 6.06 -7.50 12.30
C SER A 311 5.79 -8.64 11.32
N GLN A 312 4.77 -9.45 11.61
CA GLN A 312 4.37 -10.54 10.74
C GLN A 312 3.33 -9.99 9.76
N PRO A 313 3.69 -9.66 8.51
CA PRO A 313 2.70 -9.39 7.49
C PRO A 313 1.95 -10.69 7.24
N TRP A 314 0.71 -10.77 7.73
CA TRP A 314 -0.31 -11.77 7.39
C TRP A 314 0.25 -13.15 6.96
N ARG A 315 1.06 -13.78 7.82
CA ARG A 315 1.44 -15.18 7.59
C ARG A 315 0.31 -16.03 8.12
N LEU A 316 -0.49 -16.58 7.20
CA LEU A 316 -1.33 -17.73 7.52
C LEU A 316 -0.41 -18.81 8.08
N ASP A 317 -0.63 -19.17 9.35
CA ASP A 317 0.18 -20.15 10.04
C ASP A 317 0.24 -21.46 9.24
N ARG A 318 1.37 -22.18 9.27
CA ARG A 318 1.48 -23.48 8.54
C ARG A 318 0.38 -24.46 8.96
N ALA A 319 -0.09 -24.38 10.20
CA ALA A 319 -1.23 -25.14 10.69
C ALA A 319 -2.56 -24.70 10.04
N THR A 320 -2.81 -23.40 9.92
CA THR A 320 -3.98 -22.83 9.24
C THR A 320 -3.97 -23.18 7.74
N LEU A 321 -2.81 -23.10 7.10
CA LEU A 321 -2.61 -23.53 5.71
C LEU A 321 -2.87 -25.04 5.53
N ARG A 322 -2.44 -25.89 6.47
CA ARG A 322 -2.77 -27.32 6.44
C ARG A 322 -4.27 -27.56 6.58
N ARG A 323 -4.97 -26.82 7.44
CA ARG A 323 -6.42 -26.89 7.60
C ARG A 323 -7.18 -26.43 6.34
N LEU A 324 -6.62 -25.47 5.60
CA LEU A 324 -7.17 -24.97 4.34
C LEU A 324 -6.95 -25.91 3.14
N ARG A 325 -6.04 -26.90 3.22
CA ARG A 325 -5.80 -27.82 2.09
C ARG A 325 -7.03 -28.65 1.72
N LEU A 326 -7.76 -29.15 2.73
CA LEU A 326 -8.94 -29.96 2.51
C LEU A 326 -10.08 -29.18 1.85
N PRO A 327 -10.52 -28.01 2.35
CA PRO A 327 -11.58 -27.24 1.68
C PRO A 327 -11.16 -26.75 0.29
N VAL A 328 -9.88 -26.41 0.08
CA VAL A 328 -9.36 -26.04 -1.25
C VAL A 328 -9.39 -27.22 -2.21
N LEU A 329 -8.98 -28.42 -1.78
CA LEU A 329 -9.09 -29.63 -2.60
C LEU A 329 -10.53 -29.95 -2.96
N LEU A 330 -11.46 -29.82 -2.01
CA LEU A 330 -12.89 -30.01 -2.28
C LEU A 330 -13.44 -28.96 -3.25
N ALA A 331 -13.05 -27.70 -3.11
CA ALA A 331 -13.45 -26.63 -4.03
C ALA A 331 -12.92 -26.89 -5.45
N ILE A 332 -11.66 -27.31 -5.58
CA ILE A 332 -11.08 -27.70 -6.87
C ILE A 332 -11.81 -28.92 -7.45
N GLY A 333 -12.07 -29.94 -6.64
CA GLY A 333 -12.83 -31.12 -7.06
C GLY A 333 -14.24 -30.78 -7.55
N ALA A 334 -14.96 -29.93 -6.81
CA ALA A 334 -16.29 -29.44 -7.20
C ALA A 334 -16.24 -28.65 -8.52
N LEU A 335 -15.22 -27.81 -8.70
CA LEU A 335 -15.02 -27.06 -9.95
C LEU A 335 -14.78 -27.99 -11.14
N VAL A 336 -13.93 -29.01 -10.98
CA VAL A 336 -13.67 -30.00 -12.03
C VAL A 336 -14.95 -30.76 -12.39
N ILE A 337 -15.72 -31.20 -11.39
CA ILE A 337 -17.00 -31.89 -11.62
C ILE A 337 -17.99 -30.97 -12.37
N ALA A 338 -18.08 -29.69 -12.00
CA ALA A 338 -18.95 -28.73 -12.67
C ALA A 338 -18.54 -28.52 -14.14
N ILE A 339 -17.24 -28.39 -14.42
CA ILE A 339 -16.72 -28.25 -15.78
C ILE A 339 -17.03 -29.50 -16.60
N VAL A 340 -16.77 -30.70 -16.05
CA VAL A 340 -17.06 -31.97 -16.75
C VAL A 340 -18.56 -32.11 -17.00
N GLY A 341 -19.41 -31.83 -16.00
CA GLY A 341 -20.86 -31.88 -16.14
C GLY A 341 -21.38 -30.95 -17.23
N ALA A 342 -20.90 -29.71 -17.28
CA ALA A 342 -21.28 -28.75 -18.31
C ALA A 342 -20.88 -29.22 -19.72
N ASN A 343 -19.69 -29.81 -19.87
CA ASN A 343 -19.22 -30.33 -21.16
C ASN A 343 -20.00 -31.57 -21.62
N VAL A 344 -20.32 -32.49 -20.70
CA VAL A 344 -21.14 -33.67 -21.01
C VAL A 344 -22.54 -33.26 -21.43
N GLN A 345 -23.15 -32.33 -20.69
CA GLN A 345 -24.47 -31.81 -21.02
C GLN A 345 -24.47 -31.12 -22.39
N TRP A 346 -23.48 -30.27 -22.66
CA TRP A 346 -23.33 -29.63 -23.96
C TRP A 346 -23.22 -30.65 -25.11
N LEU A 347 -22.40 -31.70 -24.94
CA LEU A 347 -22.25 -32.76 -25.95
C LEU A 347 -23.56 -33.53 -26.19
N MET A 348 -24.31 -33.81 -25.13
CA MET A 348 -25.61 -34.48 -25.24
C MET A 348 -26.61 -33.60 -25.98
N LEU A 349 -26.69 -32.31 -25.65
CA LEU A 349 -27.56 -31.37 -26.35
C LEU A 349 -27.14 -31.19 -27.83
N ALA A 350 -25.85 -31.17 -28.13
CA ALA A 350 -25.36 -31.09 -29.51
C ALA A 350 -25.82 -32.31 -30.34
N ARG A 351 -25.67 -33.53 -29.79
CA ARG A 351 -26.15 -34.75 -30.45
C ARG A 351 -27.66 -34.76 -30.66
N GLN A 352 -28.43 -34.28 -29.68
CA GLN A 352 -29.88 -34.16 -29.80
C GLN A 352 -30.26 -33.16 -30.90
N ARG A 353 -29.56 -32.02 -30.97
CA ARG A 353 -29.77 -31.02 -32.02
C ARG A 353 -29.50 -31.60 -33.41
N ASP A 354 -28.41 -32.34 -33.57
CA ASP A 354 -28.05 -32.96 -34.85
C ASP A 354 -29.12 -33.98 -35.27
N ALA A 355 -29.58 -34.83 -34.34
CA ALA A 355 -30.64 -35.81 -34.61
C ALA A 355 -31.97 -35.16 -35.03
N ILE A 356 -32.35 -34.05 -34.39
CA ILE A 356 -33.57 -33.30 -34.76
C ILE A 356 -33.41 -32.66 -36.14
N ASN A 357 -32.26 -32.05 -36.42
CA ASN A 357 -31.98 -31.44 -37.72
C ASN A 357 -32.04 -32.49 -38.84
N THR A 358 -31.44 -33.67 -38.64
CA THR A 358 -31.49 -34.75 -39.64
C THR A 358 -32.93 -35.17 -39.92
N GLN A 359 -33.76 -35.34 -38.88
CA GLN A 359 -35.18 -35.68 -39.03
C GLN A 359 -35.95 -34.60 -39.81
N MET A 360 -35.69 -33.31 -39.55
CA MET A 360 -36.31 -32.21 -40.28
C MET A 360 -35.90 -32.21 -41.76
N THR A 361 -34.61 -32.44 -42.06
CA THR A 361 -34.14 -32.49 -43.45
C THR A 361 -34.71 -33.66 -44.22
N GLU A 362 -34.77 -34.85 -43.61
CA GLU A 362 -35.37 -36.04 -44.24
C GLU A 362 -36.85 -35.84 -44.51
N LEU A 363 -37.59 -35.27 -43.55
CA LEU A 363 -39.02 -34.96 -43.72
C LEU A 363 -39.25 -33.96 -44.85
N LEU A 364 -38.42 -32.91 -44.95
CA LEU A 364 -38.50 -31.91 -46.02
C LEU A 364 -38.22 -32.53 -47.39
N LEU A 365 -37.13 -33.28 -47.52
CA LEU A 365 -36.74 -33.91 -48.79
C LEU A 365 -37.77 -34.96 -49.24
N ASN A 366 -38.32 -35.73 -48.31
CA ASN A 366 -39.37 -36.71 -48.60
C ASN A 366 -40.67 -36.05 -49.06
N THR A 367 -41.06 -34.94 -48.41
CA THR A 367 -42.31 -34.22 -48.74
C THR A 367 -42.18 -33.36 -50.00
N PHE A 368 -41.00 -32.79 -50.26
CA PHE A 368 -40.73 -31.86 -51.36
C PHE A 368 -39.47 -32.24 -52.16
N PRO A 369 -39.50 -33.34 -52.95
CA PRO A 369 -38.33 -33.91 -53.62
C PRO A 369 -37.67 -33.01 -54.68
N LYS A 370 -38.23 -31.84 -55.01
CA LYS A 370 -37.66 -30.85 -55.95
C LYS A 370 -36.78 -29.78 -55.29
N THR A 371 -36.61 -29.81 -53.96
CA THR A 371 -35.80 -28.83 -53.23
C THR A 371 -34.34 -29.31 -53.10
N THR A 372 -33.40 -28.60 -53.73
CA THR A 372 -32.00 -29.05 -53.87
C THR A 372 -31.01 -28.30 -52.97
N VAL A 373 -31.43 -27.26 -52.26
CA VAL A 373 -30.58 -26.47 -51.35
C VAL A 373 -31.30 -26.29 -50.01
N VAL A 374 -30.88 -27.06 -49.00
CA VAL A 374 -31.39 -26.94 -47.63
C VAL A 374 -30.49 -25.98 -46.85
N LEU A 375 -30.97 -24.77 -46.59
CA LEU A 375 -30.27 -23.79 -45.74
C LEU A 375 -30.95 -23.74 -44.36
N ASP A 376 -32.27 -23.50 -44.35
CA ASP A 376 -33.13 -23.51 -43.16
C ASP A 376 -34.36 -24.36 -43.42
N ALA A 377 -34.33 -25.62 -42.99
CA ALA A 377 -35.41 -26.58 -43.20
C ALA A 377 -36.81 -26.09 -42.72
N PRO A 378 -36.98 -25.51 -41.51
CA PRO A 378 -38.32 -25.11 -41.06
C PRO A 378 -38.90 -23.96 -41.89
N ASP A 379 -38.09 -22.97 -42.25
CA ASP A 379 -38.51 -21.82 -43.06
C ASP A 379 -38.78 -22.20 -44.51
N GLN A 380 -38.04 -23.16 -45.04
CA GLN A 380 -38.29 -23.68 -46.38
C GLN A 380 -39.61 -24.48 -46.42
N LEU A 381 -39.90 -25.28 -45.40
CA LEU A 381 -41.14 -26.04 -45.30
C LEU A 381 -42.37 -25.12 -45.17
N SER A 382 -42.29 -24.08 -44.35
CA SER A 382 -43.39 -23.10 -44.21
C SER A 382 -43.67 -22.37 -45.52
N ARG A 383 -42.62 -21.92 -46.24
CA ARG A 383 -42.76 -21.28 -47.55
C ARG A 383 -43.36 -22.21 -48.60
N GLN A 384 -42.93 -23.48 -48.65
CA GLN A 384 -43.47 -24.46 -49.60
C GLN A 384 -44.94 -24.80 -49.30
N LEU A 385 -45.30 -24.99 -48.03
CA LEU A 385 -46.70 -25.19 -47.64
C LEU A 385 -47.58 -24.00 -48.04
N GLN A 386 -47.08 -22.78 -47.86
CA GLN A 386 -47.81 -21.58 -48.24
C GLN A 386 -47.95 -21.45 -49.76
N GLN A 387 -46.91 -21.81 -50.54
CA GLN A 387 -47.01 -21.90 -51.99
C GLN A 387 -48.06 -22.93 -52.44
N LEU A 388 -48.11 -24.10 -51.81
CA LEU A 388 -49.12 -25.12 -52.11
C LEU A 388 -50.54 -24.65 -51.75
N ARG A 389 -50.74 -24.01 -50.60
CA ARG A 389 -52.06 -23.46 -50.23
C ARG A 389 -52.55 -22.43 -51.24
N VAL A 390 -51.67 -21.50 -51.65
CA VAL A 390 -52.00 -20.51 -52.67
C VAL A 390 -52.33 -21.17 -54.01
N ALA A 391 -51.56 -22.18 -54.42
CA ALA A 391 -51.83 -22.93 -55.65
C ALA A 391 -53.15 -23.74 -55.58
N ALA A 392 -53.54 -24.19 -54.40
CA ALA A 392 -54.80 -24.88 -54.14
C ALA A 392 -56.00 -23.92 -53.94
N GLY A 393 -55.77 -22.61 -53.90
CA GLY A 393 -56.81 -21.59 -53.66
C GLY A 393 -57.29 -21.49 -52.21
N GLU A 394 -56.54 -22.04 -51.25
CA GLU A 394 -56.85 -21.93 -49.82
C GLU A 394 -56.33 -20.60 -49.24
N LEU A 395 -57.16 -19.95 -48.40
CA LEU A 395 -56.74 -18.73 -47.71
C LEU A 395 -55.64 -19.03 -46.69
N SER A 396 -54.54 -18.29 -46.77
CA SER A 396 -53.46 -18.28 -45.79
C SER A 396 -53.79 -17.34 -44.63
N PRO A 397 -53.36 -17.64 -43.38
CA PRO A 397 -53.57 -16.76 -42.22
C PRO A 397 -52.98 -15.35 -42.41
N ASP A 398 -52.00 -15.21 -43.28
CA ASP A 398 -51.33 -13.95 -43.63
C ASP A 398 -52.03 -13.18 -44.75
N ASP A 399 -53.08 -13.73 -45.35
CA ASP A 399 -53.82 -13.11 -46.44
C ASP A 399 -54.70 -11.98 -45.91
N PHE A 400 -54.96 -11.01 -46.79
CA PHE A 400 -55.74 -9.81 -46.45
C PHE A 400 -57.05 -10.11 -45.72
N LEU A 401 -57.84 -11.06 -46.22
CA LEU A 401 -59.15 -11.39 -45.64
C LEU A 401 -59.04 -11.99 -44.24
N ALA A 402 -58.03 -12.84 -44.00
CA ALA A 402 -57.80 -13.44 -42.68
C ALA A 402 -57.33 -12.39 -41.66
N LEU A 403 -56.40 -11.51 -42.05
CA LEU A 403 -55.96 -10.40 -41.21
C LEU A 403 -57.07 -9.38 -40.96
N ALA A 404 -57.87 -9.06 -41.98
CA ALA A 404 -58.98 -8.12 -41.88
C ALA A 404 -60.09 -8.62 -40.95
N ASP A 405 -60.43 -9.91 -41.01
CA ASP A 405 -61.39 -10.55 -40.11
C ASP A 405 -60.87 -10.61 -38.67
N GLY A 406 -59.62 -11.03 -38.46
CA GLY A 406 -59.00 -11.01 -37.12
C GLY A 406 -58.92 -9.60 -36.53
N PHE A 407 -58.60 -8.61 -37.37
CA PHE A 407 -58.63 -7.19 -37.01
C PHE A 407 -60.04 -6.74 -36.65
N ALA A 408 -61.06 -7.05 -37.47
CA ALA A 408 -62.45 -6.69 -37.22
C ALA A 408 -62.96 -7.23 -35.88
N ARG A 409 -62.61 -8.48 -35.52
CA ARG A 409 -62.96 -9.08 -34.22
C ARG A 409 -62.21 -8.47 -33.03
N SER A 410 -61.07 -7.85 -33.26
CA SER A 410 -60.25 -7.20 -32.21
C SER A 410 -60.64 -5.75 -31.95
N LEU A 411 -61.34 -5.14 -32.92
CA LEU A 411 -61.75 -3.74 -32.88
C LEU A 411 -62.96 -3.57 -31.94
N ALA A 412 -62.89 -2.58 -31.05
CA ALA A 412 -64.03 -2.16 -30.25
C ALA A 412 -65.05 -1.41 -31.13
N PRO A 413 -66.28 -1.10 -30.67
CA PRO A 413 -67.19 -0.25 -31.41
C PRO A 413 -66.54 1.12 -31.72
N VAL A 414 -66.18 1.34 -32.98
CA VAL A 414 -65.61 2.58 -33.49
C VAL A 414 -66.71 3.37 -34.23
N PRO A 415 -66.76 4.71 -34.13
CA PRO A 415 -67.72 5.51 -34.88
C PRO A 415 -67.70 5.22 -36.39
N VAL A 416 -68.87 5.34 -37.02
CA VAL A 416 -69.03 5.19 -38.48
C VAL A 416 -68.07 6.16 -39.18
N ASN A 417 -67.24 5.65 -40.11
CA ASN A 417 -66.14 6.36 -40.79
C ASN A 417 -64.88 6.67 -39.96
N GLY A 418 -64.62 5.93 -38.87
CA GLY A 418 -63.42 6.11 -38.03
C GLY A 418 -62.09 5.61 -38.62
N LEU A 419 -62.14 4.76 -39.65
CA LEU A 419 -60.97 4.28 -40.39
C LEU A 419 -60.66 5.25 -41.55
N ALA A 420 -59.40 5.68 -41.66
CA ALA A 420 -58.93 6.58 -42.71
C ALA A 420 -58.37 5.83 -43.91
N ALA A 421 -57.57 4.80 -43.68
CA ALA A 421 -57.00 3.95 -44.73
C ALA A 421 -56.75 2.54 -44.21
N LEU A 422 -56.83 1.57 -45.13
CA LEU A 422 -56.52 0.16 -44.90
C LEU A 422 -55.65 -0.33 -46.05
N ASP A 423 -54.34 -0.41 -45.81
CA ASP A 423 -53.38 -0.87 -46.82
C ASP A 423 -52.95 -2.31 -46.52
N TYR A 424 -52.83 -3.14 -47.54
CA TYR A 424 -52.26 -4.48 -47.41
C TYR A 424 -51.08 -4.65 -48.37
N HIS A 425 -49.93 -4.96 -47.79
CA HIS A 425 -48.69 -5.24 -48.52
C HIS A 425 -47.83 -6.16 -47.67
N ASP A 426 -46.93 -6.93 -48.30
CA ASP A 426 -45.94 -7.77 -47.60
C ASP A 426 -46.51 -8.63 -46.45
N ARG A 427 -47.73 -9.17 -46.61
CA ARG A 427 -48.41 -9.99 -45.58
C ARG A 427 -48.62 -9.27 -44.24
N ARG A 428 -48.77 -7.95 -44.28
CA ARG A 428 -49.16 -7.11 -43.15
C ARG A 428 -50.33 -6.22 -43.53
N LEU A 429 -51.17 -5.94 -42.54
CA LEU A 429 -52.30 -5.05 -42.65
C LEU A 429 -51.99 -3.75 -41.92
N ASP A 430 -52.01 -2.68 -42.66
CA ASP A 430 -51.54 -1.36 -42.28
C ASP A 430 -52.77 -0.45 -42.13
N VAL A 431 -53.13 -0.15 -40.88
CA VAL A 431 -54.40 0.52 -40.55
C VAL A 431 -54.14 1.94 -40.06
N THR A 432 -54.76 2.91 -40.72
CA THR A 432 -54.71 4.32 -40.31
C THR A 432 -56.09 4.74 -39.81
N PHE A 433 -56.17 5.24 -38.58
CA PHE A 433 -57.39 5.77 -37.99
C PHE A 433 -57.46 7.30 -38.19
N LYS A 434 -58.68 7.85 -38.24
CA LYS A 434 -58.83 9.32 -38.26
C LYS A 434 -58.38 9.92 -36.92
N PRO A 435 -57.88 11.17 -36.89
CA PRO A 435 -57.34 11.80 -35.67
C PRO A 435 -58.32 11.87 -34.50
N GLU A 436 -59.62 11.87 -34.80
CA GLU A 436 -60.73 11.95 -33.84
C GLU A 436 -61.00 10.61 -33.13
N VAL A 437 -60.43 9.49 -33.62
CA VAL A 437 -60.65 8.14 -33.09
C VAL A 437 -59.48 7.74 -32.19
N LYS A 438 -59.75 7.68 -30.88
CA LYS A 438 -58.81 7.11 -29.91
C LYS A 438 -59.11 5.63 -29.69
N LEU A 439 -58.16 4.77 -30.04
CA LEU A 439 -58.24 3.36 -29.70
C LEU A 439 -58.02 3.15 -28.20
N ASP A 440 -58.77 2.22 -27.64
CA ASP A 440 -58.63 1.79 -26.25
C ASP A 440 -57.26 1.12 -26.00
N ALA A 441 -56.71 1.31 -24.80
CA ALA A 441 -55.41 0.78 -24.37
C ALA A 441 -55.34 -0.76 -24.41
N ASP A 442 -56.48 -1.44 -24.31
CA ASP A 442 -56.56 -2.91 -24.40
C ASP A 442 -56.62 -3.46 -25.83
N PHE A 443 -56.59 -2.60 -26.86
CA PHE A 443 -56.66 -3.01 -28.27
C PHE A 443 -55.54 -3.99 -28.66
N ALA A 444 -54.28 -3.72 -28.28
CA ALA A 444 -53.16 -4.62 -28.56
C ALA A 444 -53.32 -6.00 -27.88
N LYS A 445 -53.91 -6.03 -26.68
CA LYS A 445 -54.21 -7.30 -25.98
C LYS A 445 -55.30 -8.09 -26.69
N ARG A 446 -56.31 -7.42 -27.25
CA ARG A 446 -57.38 -8.06 -28.05
C ARG A 446 -56.85 -8.60 -29.37
N LEU A 447 -55.96 -7.86 -30.05
CA LEU A 447 -55.24 -8.36 -31.22
C LEU A 447 -54.49 -9.67 -30.90
N ALA A 448 -53.71 -9.68 -29.81
CA ALA A 448 -52.97 -10.87 -29.38
C ALA A 448 -53.89 -12.06 -29.06
N ARG A 449 -55.05 -11.84 -28.45
CA ARG A 449 -56.06 -12.91 -28.21
C ARG A 449 -56.61 -13.51 -29.50
N ASN A 450 -56.69 -12.72 -30.58
CA ASN A 450 -57.14 -13.18 -31.89
C ASN A 450 -55.98 -13.68 -32.78
N GLY A 451 -54.79 -13.92 -32.20
CA GLY A 451 -53.64 -14.46 -32.92
C GLY A 451 -52.90 -13.43 -33.79
N LEU A 452 -53.12 -12.13 -33.58
CA LEU A 452 -52.48 -11.07 -34.33
C LEU A 452 -51.48 -10.30 -33.45
N SER A 453 -50.34 -9.92 -34.04
CA SER A 453 -49.42 -8.97 -33.44
C SER A 453 -49.66 -7.58 -34.03
N GLY A 454 -49.81 -6.57 -33.16
CA GLY A 454 -50.03 -5.18 -33.57
C GLY A 454 -49.00 -4.26 -32.94
N ALA A 455 -48.33 -3.46 -33.76
CA ALA A 455 -47.44 -2.40 -33.32
C ALA A 455 -47.93 -1.05 -33.86
N ILE A 456 -47.84 0.00 -33.04
CA ILE A 456 -48.15 1.37 -33.45
C ILE A 456 -46.85 2.09 -33.81
N ASP A 457 -46.79 2.69 -34.99
CA ASP A 457 -45.72 3.62 -35.34
C ASP A 457 -46.01 4.98 -34.69
N SER A 458 -45.17 5.35 -33.74
CA SER A 458 -45.34 6.54 -32.90
C SER A 458 -45.30 7.86 -33.70
N ASN A 459 -44.66 7.84 -34.87
CA ASN A 459 -44.50 9.04 -35.70
C ASN A 459 -45.67 9.26 -36.67
N THR A 460 -46.30 8.19 -37.14
CA THR A 460 -47.37 8.25 -38.16
C THR A 460 -48.76 7.95 -37.60
N GLY A 461 -48.85 7.40 -36.38
CA GLY A 461 -50.12 6.93 -35.80
C GLY A 461 -50.69 5.69 -36.50
N LYS A 462 -49.92 5.09 -37.42
CA LYS A 462 -50.31 3.91 -38.20
C LYS A 462 -50.15 2.65 -37.35
N TRP A 463 -51.13 1.75 -37.41
CA TRP A 463 -51.04 0.43 -36.81
C TRP A 463 -50.62 -0.59 -37.86
N THR A 464 -49.49 -1.25 -37.61
CA THR A 464 -49.04 -2.39 -38.42
C THR A 464 -49.49 -3.68 -37.74
N ILE A 465 -50.34 -4.45 -38.41
CA ILE A 465 -50.93 -5.69 -37.92
C ILE A 465 -50.38 -6.86 -38.74
N ARG A 466 -49.90 -7.88 -38.05
CA ARG A 466 -49.36 -9.11 -38.66
C ARG A 466 -49.93 -10.32 -37.95
N ASN A 467 -49.82 -11.47 -38.57
CA ASN A 467 -50.03 -12.74 -37.88
C ASN A 467 -49.04 -12.86 -36.70
N GLY A 468 -49.50 -13.38 -35.57
CA GLY A 468 -48.76 -13.42 -34.31
C GLY A 468 -47.87 -14.65 -34.12
N GLN A 469 -47.85 -15.57 -35.09
CA GLN A 469 -47.05 -16.80 -35.06
C GLN A 469 -45.83 -16.75 -35.98
#